data_AF-A0A7C6BBV4-F1
#
_entry.id   AF-A0A7C6BBV4-F1
#
_cell.length_a   1.000
_cell.length_b   1.000
_cell.length_c   1.000
_cell.angle_alpha   90.00
_cell.angle_beta   90.00
_cell.angle_gamma   90.00
#
_symmetry.space_group_name_H-M   'P 1'
#
loop_
_entity.id
_entity.type
_entity.pdbx_description
1 polymer ?
#
loop_
_entity_poly.entity_id
_entity_poly.type
_entity_poly.pdbx_seq_one_letter_code
_entity_poly.pdbx_strand_id
1 'polypeptide(L)' 'MAKVIGIDLGTTNSCVAIMDGAQPRVIENSEGARTTPSVVAFKDEERLVGQPAK' A
#
# COMPACT_ATOMS: atom_id res chain seq x y z
N MET A 1 -16.18 10.92 -10.45
CA MET A 1 -15.62 9.59 -10.78
C MET A 1 -14.44 9.35 -9.84
N ALA A 2 -14.33 8.17 -9.24
CA ALA A 2 -13.15 7.81 -8.45
C ALA A 2 -11.91 7.69 -9.38
N LYS A 3 -10.72 8.05 -8.89
CA LYS A 3 -9.48 7.85 -9.66
C LYS A 3 -9.18 6.35 -9.75
N VAL A 4 -8.81 5.87 -10.94
CA VAL A 4 -8.28 4.51 -11.10
C VAL A 4 -6.88 4.46 -10.50
N ILE A 5 -6.55 3.37 -9.80
CA ILE A 5 -5.24 3.14 -9.18
C ILE A 5 -4.62 1.86 -9.73
N GLY A 6 -3.29 1.87 -9.87
CA GLY A 6 -2.49 0.67 -10.11
C GLY A 6 -2.07 0.07 -8.77
N ILE A 7 -2.23 -1.25 -8.63
CA ILE A 7 -1.84 -1.99 -7.44
C ILE A 7 -0.91 -3.11 -7.88
N ASP A 8 0.29 -3.13 -7.30
CA ASP A 8 1.20 -4.27 -7.35
C ASP A 8 1.12 -5.03 -6.03
N LEU A 9 0.62 -6.26 -6.09
CA LEU A 9 0.47 -7.16 -4.94
C LEU A 9 1.64 -8.16 -4.91
N GLY A 10 2.83 -7.65 -4.62
CA GLY A 10 4.02 -8.47 -4.44
C GLY A 10 3.96 -9.33 -3.18
N THR A 11 4.72 -10.42 -3.16
CA THR A 11 4.76 -11.36 -2.02
C THR A 11 5.39 -10.76 -0.77
N THR A 12 6.43 -9.94 -0.93
CA THR A 12 7.13 -9.31 0.21
C THR A 12 6.62 -7.91 0.51
N ASN A 13 6.38 -7.10 -0.53
CA ASN A 13 5.86 -5.75 -0.40
C ASN A 13 4.86 -5.49 -1.52
N SER A 14 3.90 -4.60 -1.25
CA SER A 14 2.94 -4.07 -2.19
C SER A 14 3.21 -2.60 -2.46
N CYS A 15 2.81 -2.12 -3.64
CA CYS A 15 2.97 -0.74 -4.09
C CYS A 15 1.66 -0.25 -4.72
N VAL A 16 1.34 1.03 -4.53
CA VAL A 16 0.14 1.65 -5.12
C VAL A 16 0.55 2.92 -5.87
N ALA A 17 0.06 3.06 -7.09
CA ALA A 17 0.30 4.22 -7.94
C ALA A 17 -1.00 4.79 -8.52
N ILE A 18 -0.98 6.08 -8.84
CA ILE A 18 -2.04 6.76 -9.60
C ILE A 18 -1.43 7.43 -10.83
N MET A 19 -2.29 7.72 -11.81
CA MET A 19 -1.95 8.68 -12.86
C MET A 19 -2.27 10.09 -12.38
N ASP A 20 -1.27 10.95 -12.32
CA ASP A 20 -1.40 12.38 -12.06
C ASP A 20 -1.25 13.15 -13.39
N GLY A 21 -2.39 13.40 -14.04
CA GLY A 21 -2.41 13.82 -15.44
C GLY A 21 -1.80 12.75 -16.34
N ALA A 22 -0.72 13.09 -17.03
CA ALA A 22 0.01 12.18 -17.91
C ALA A 22 1.18 11.45 -17.23
N GLN A 23 1.46 11.72 -15.95
CA GLN A 23 2.62 11.18 -15.24
C GLN A 23 2.19 10.18 -14.16
N PRO A 24 2.81 8.99 -14.06
CA PRO A 24 2.55 8.07 -12.96
C PRO A 24 3.20 8.58 -11.67
N ARG A 25 2.50 8.45 -10.54
CA ARG A 25 3.02 8.79 -9.21
C ARG A 25 2.72 7.67 -8.23
N VAL A 26 3.75 7.22 -7.51
CA VAL A 26 3.61 6.27 -6.39
C VAL A 26 3.08 6.99 -5.16
N ILE A 27 2.17 6.34 -4.43
CA ILE A 27 1.55 6.87 -3.22
C ILE A 27 2.37 6.43 -2.01
N GLU A 28 2.64 7.37 -1.11
CA GLU A 28 3.24 7.08 0.19
C GLU A 28 2.18 6.51 1.14
N ASN A 29 2.54 5.49 1.91
CA ASN A 29 1.70 4.93 2.96
C ASN A 29 1.71 5.82 4.22
N SER A 30 1.01 5.39 5.28
CA SER A 30 0.96 6.11 6.55
C SER A 30 2.33 6.34 7.20
N GLU A 31 3.33 5.53 6.84
CA GLU A 31 4.70 5.61 7.36
C GLU A 31 5.62 6.47 6.50
N GLY A 32 5.10 7.11 5.44
CA GLY A 32 5.89 7.88 4.47
C GLY A 32 6.70 7.01 3.50
N ALA A 33 6.51 5.69 3.51
CA ALA A 33 7.17 4.77 2.59
C ALA A 33 6.34 4.55 1.32
N ARG A 34 7.02 4.32 0.19
CA ARG A 34 6.37 4.09 -1.12
C ARG A 34 5.99 2.63 -1.39
N THR A 35 6.41 1.73 -0.52
CA THR A 35 6.01 0.32 -0.52
C THR A 35 5.59 -0.07 0.89
N THR A 36 4.68 -1.02 0.97
CA THR A 36 4.12 -1.53 2.23
C THR A 36 4.40 -3.02 2.34
N PRO A 37 4.92 -3.55 3.47
CA PRO A 37 5.06 -4.99 3.65
C PRO A 37 3.74 -5.73 3.38
N SER A 38 3.80 -6.80 2.60
CA SER A 38 2.65 -7.65 2.28
C SER A 38 2.37 -8.63 3.42
N VAL A 39 2.14 -8.09 4.61
CA VAL A 39 1.99 -8.83 5.86
C VAL A 39 0.72 -8.35 6.58
N VAL A 40 -0.02 -9.30 7.12
CA VAL A 40 -1.20 -9.07 7.96
C VAL A 40 -0.99 -9.81 9.28
N ALA A 41 -1.12 -9.11 10.40
CA ALA A 41 -1.11 -9.71 11.72
C ALA A 41 -2.52 -9.59 12.34
N PHE A 42 -2.98 -10.66 12.95
CA PHE A 42 -4.27 -10.73 13.64
C PHE A 42 -4.01 -10.64 15.14
N LYS A 43 -4.58 -9.63 15.80
CA LYS A 43 -4.44 -9.42 17.24
C LYS A 43 -5.82 -9.14 17.84
N ASP A 44 -6.36 -10.12 18.54
CA ASP A 44 -7.72 -10.06 19.10
C ASP A 44 -8.76 -9.68 18.02
N GLU A 45 -9.46 -8.55 18.20
CA GLU A 45 -10.43 -8.01 17.22
C GLU A 45 -9.82 -7.02 16.22
N GLU A 46 -8.50 -6.79 16.27
CA GLU A 46 -7.77 -5.88 15.40
C GLU A 46 -6.96 -6.62 14.32
N ARG A 47 -6.89 -6.02 13.13
CA ARG A 47 -6.02 -6.45 12.04
C ARG A 47 -4.98 -5.38 11.80
N LEU A 48 -3.73 -5.73 12.03
CA LEU A 48 -2.59 -4.88 11.69
C LEU A 48 -2.14 -5.24 10.26
N VAL A 49 -1.77 -4.23 9.48
CA VAL A 49 -1.32 -4.40 8.09
C VAL A 49 -0.05 -3.59 7.84
N GLY A 50 0.83 -4.08 6.98
CA GLY A 50 2.02 -3.33 6.59
C GLY A 50 3.07 -3.27 7.67
N GLN A 51 3.65 -2.09 7.89
CA GLN A 51 4.77 -1.92 8.83
C GLN A 51 4.39 -2.25 10.29
N PRO A 52 3.21 -1.89 10.82
CA PRO A 52 2.75 -2.34 12.14
C PRO A 52 2.59 -3.86 12.31
N ALA A 53 2.46 -4.61 11.20
CA ALA A 53 2.25 -6.07 11.23
C ALA A 53 3.55 -6.88 11.10
N LYS A 54 4.66 -6.23 10.76
CA LYS A 54 5.97 -6.85 10.52
C LYS A 54 6.88 -6.68 11.73
#